data_AF-A0A2E9CP73-F1
#
_entry.id   AF-A0A2E9CP73-F1
#
_cell.length_a   1.000
_cell.length_b   1.000
_cell.length_c   1.000
_cell.angle_alpha   90.00
_cell.angle_beta   90.00
_cell.angle_gamma   90.00
#
_symmetry.space_group_name_H-M   'P 1'
#
loop_
_entity.id
_entity.type
_entity.pdbx_description
1 polymer ?
#
loop_
_entity_poly.entity_id
_entity_poly.type
_entity_poly.pdbx_seq_one_letter_code
_entity_poly.pdbx_strand_id
1 'polypeptide(L)'
;MPAVASAAPMLVCATADQIADARAWNAAMTHYLKAKADGETFDRERLGPQLEAARAKFGEERPFKGQPGWAEYKEWCEASGFSSVMKQWDDMAKAEGDAHVALLKIPAPDMPALRWKLEQTFDDDGEIALWSEKIALTIRSDFQRLLIGESVA
;
A
#
# COMPACT_ATOMS: atom_id res chain seq x y z
N MET A 1 10.49 54.11 21.88
CA MET A 1 10.70 52.65 21.85
C MET A 1 9.49 52.04 21.17
N PRO A 2 9.63 51.35 20.02
CA PRO A 2 8.48 50.76 19.35
C PRO A 2 8.02 49.51 20.10
N ALA A 3 6.71 49.39 20.27
CA ALA A 3 6.08 48.21 20.84
C ALA A 3 6.21 47.05 19.85
N VAL A 4 6.84 45.96 20.28
CA VAL A 4 6.87 44.71 19.53
C VAL A 4 5.51 44.05 19.70
N ALA A 5 4.72 44.02 18.63
CA ALA A 5 3.49 43.25 18.58
C ALA A 5 3.85 41.76 18.69
N SER A 6 3.48 41.14 19.80
CA SER A 6 3.56 39.70 19.98
C SER A 6 2.53 39.05 19.05
N ALA A 7 2.99 38.44 17.97
CA ALA A 7 2.16 37.57 17.15
C ALA A 7 1.84 36.32 17.98
N ALA A 8 0.68 36.32 18.63
CA ALA A 8 0.11 35.12 19.21
C ALA A 8 -0.05 34.07 18.08
N PRO A 9 0.38 32.82 18.27
CA PRO A 9 0.09 31.76 17.31
C PRO A 9 -1.43 31.61 17.26
N MET A 10 -2.04 32.04 16.16
CA MET A 10 -3.44 31.74 15.91
C MET A 10 -3.55 30.23 15.79
N LEU A 11 -4.13 29.60 16.82
CA LEU A 11 -4.66 28.26 16.76
C LEU A 11 -5.75 28.27 15.69
N VAL A 12 -5.35 28.04 14.44
CA VAL A 12 -6.29 27.75 13.36
C VAL A 12 -6.86 26.39 13.67
N CYS A 13 -8.07 26.35 14.24
CA CYS A 13 -8.82 25.11 14.39
C CYS A 13 -8.96 24.46 13.01
N ALA A 14 -8.58 23.19 12.90
CA ALA A 14 -8.81 22.41 11.69
C ALA A 14 -10.31 22.42 11.35
N THR A 15 -10.63 22.50 10.05
CA THR A 15 -12.02 22.47 9.59
C THR A 15 -12.67 21.12 9.90
N ALA A 16 -14.00 21.09 9.97
CA ALA A 16 -14.73 19.84 10.19
C ALA A 16 -14.40 18.78 9.12
N ASP A 17 -14.18 19.22 7.87
CA ASP A 17 -13.78 18.36 6.76
C ASP A 17 -12.37 17.78 6.97
N GLN A 18 -11.41 18.60 7.41
CA GLN A 18 -10.06 18.11 7.75
C GLN A 18 -10.08 17.08 8.89
N ILE A 19 -10.96 17.26 9.88
CA ILE A 19 -11.12 16.30 10.99
C ILE A 19 -11.75 14.98 10.50
N ALA A 20 -12.73 15.05 9.60
CA ALA A 20 -13.35 13.88 8.99
C ALA A 20 -12.35 13.10 8.11
N ASP A 21 -11.59 13.81 7.28
CA ASP A 21 -10.52 13.24 6.44
C ASP A 21 -9.45 12.57 7.30
N ALA A 22 -9.02 13.22 8.40
CA ALA A 22 -8.04 12.64 9.31
C ALA A 22 -8.51 11.33 9.95
N ARG A 23 -9.79 11.25 10.33
CA ARG A 23 -10.36 10.01 10.89
C ARG A 23 -10.42 8.90 9.84
N ALA A 24 -10.91 9.22 8.63
CA ALA A 24 -11.00 8.26 7.54
C ALA A 24 -9.60 7.76 7.13
N TRP A 25 -8.65 8.67 7.02
CA TRP A 25 -7.25 8.38 6.73
C TRP A 25 -6.63 7.45 7.77
N ASN A 26 -6.74 7.78 9.07
CA ASN A 26 -6.14 6.98 10.13
C ASN A 26 -6.74 5.56 10.21
N ALA A 27 -8.04 5.42 9.97
CA ALA A 27 -8.69 4.10 9.91
C ALA A 27 -8.18 3.28 8.71
N ALA A 28 -8.11 3.89 7.52
CA ALA A 28 -7.60 3.23 6.31
C ALA A 28 -6.10 2.89 6.42
N MET A 29 -5.29 3.79 6.98
CA MET A 29 -3.87 3.56 7.25
C MET A 29 -3.67 2.39 8.22
N THR A 30 -4.48 2.33 9.29
CA THR A 30 -4.45 1.20 10.22
C THR A 30 -4.77 -0.12 9.51
N HIS A 31 -5.77 -0.11 8.62
CA HIS A 31 -6.13 -1.29 7.85
C HIS A 31 -5.02 -1.72 6.89
N TYR A 32 -4.43 -0.78 6.15
CA TYR A 32 -3.29 -1.02 5.26
C TYR A 32 -2.09 -1.59 6.01
N LEU A 33 -1.67 -0.95 7.12
CA LEU A 33 -0.54 -1.43 7.92
C LEU A 33 -0.79 -2.83 8.49
N LYS A 34 -2.03 -3.12 8.87
CA LYS A 34 -2.41 -4.48 9.29
C LYS A 34 -2.31 -5.47 8.14
N ALA A 35 -2.88 -5.17 6.97
CA ALA A 35 -2.83 -6.05 5.81
C ALA A 35 -1.39 -6.36 5.40
N LYS A 36 -0.53 -5.33 5.36
CA LYS A 36 0.90 -5.47 5.11
C LYS A 36 1.60 -6.35 6.14
N ALA A 37 1.39 -6.10 7.43
CA ALA A 37 2.01 -6.90 8.50
C ALA A 37 1.53 -8.37 8.49
N ASP A 38 0.25 -8.61 8.19
CA ASP A 38 -0.29 -9.96 8.02
C ASP A 38 0.36 -10.65 6.81
N GLY A 39 0.55 -9.93 5.69
CA GLY A 39 1.25 -10.41 4.50
C GLY A 39 2.71 -10.78 4.76
N GLU A 40 3.47 -9.90 5.41
CA GLU A 40 4.87 -10.16 5.81
C GLU A 40 4.98 -11.38 6.75
N THR A 41 4.02 -11.53 7.67
CA THR A 41 3.96 -12.69 8.57
C THR A 41 3.67 -13.97 7.79
N PHE A 42 2.70 -13.94 6.88
CA PHE A 42 2.37 -15.08 6.03
C PHE A 42 3.54 -15.47 5.13
N ASP A 43 4.24 -14.49 4.56
CA ASP A 43 5.41 -14.73 3.73
C ASP A 43 6.49 -15.49 4.51
N ARG A 44 6.86 -14.97 5.68
CA ARG A 44 7.87 -15.59 6.55
C ARG A 44 7.48 -16.99 7.03
N GLU A 45 6.23 -17.19 7.44
CA GLU A 45 5.81 -18.40 8.17
C GLU A 45 5.22 -19.49 7.27
N ARG A 46 4.71 -19.13 6.10
CA ARG A 46 3.98 -20.06 5.21
C ARG A 46 4.58 -20.10 3.81
N LEU A 47 4.74 -18.95 3.16
CA LEU A 47 5.18 -18.92 1.75
C LEU A 47 6.66 -19.26 1.60
N GLY A 48 7.53 -18.59 2.34
CA GLY A 48 8.98 -18.80 2.31
C GLY A 48 9.38 -20.27 2.48
N PRO A 49 8.91 -20.98 3.53
CA PRO A 49 9.19 -22.40 3.69
C PRO A 49 8.73 -23.27 2.51
N GLN A 50 7.59 -22.93 1.89
CA GLN A 50 7.05 -23.65 0.74
C GLN A 50 7.85 -23.37 -0.54
N LEU A 51 8.30 -22.14 -0.75
CA LEU A 51 9.18 -21.77 -1.86
C LEU A 51 10.56 -22.42 -1.73
N GLU A 52 11.13 -22.46 -0.53
CA GLU A 52 12.41 -23.14 -0.28
C GLU A 52 12.28 -24.65 -0.47
N ALA A 53 11.17 -25.27 -0.04
CA ALA A 53 10.89 -26.68 -0.31
C ALA A 53 10.74 -26.97 -1.81
N ALA A 54 10.07 -26.08 -2.55
CA ALA A 54 9.96 -26.18 -4.01
C ALA A 54 11.35 -26.07 -4.68
N ARG A 55 12.15 -25.09 -4.26
CA ARG A 55 13.50 -24.85 -4.80
C ARG A 55 14.43 -26.02 -4.51
N ALA A 56 14.39 -26.56 -3.30
CA ALA A 56 15.21 -27.71 -2.91
C ALA A 56 14.86 -28.97 -3.73
N LYS A 57 13.60 -29.14 -4.12
CA LYS A 57 13.15 -30.31 -4.89
C LYS A 57 13.31 -30.16 -6.40
N PHE A 58 13.01 -28.99 -6.95
CA PHE A 58 12.90 -28.77 -8.40
C PHE A 58 13.94 -27.80 -8.97
N GLY A 59 14.80 -27.20 -8.14
CA GLY A 59 15.75 -26.18 -8.56
C GLY A 59 15.13 -24.78 -8.62
N GLU A 60 15.90 -23.81 -9.13
CA GLU A 60 15.45 -22.41 -9.23
C GLU A 60 14.33 -22.22 -10.26
N GLU A 61 14.41 -22.96 -11.37
CA GLU A 61 13.41 -22.95 -12.43
C GLU A 61 12.40 -24.08 -12.24
N ARG A 62 11.18 -23.71 -11.85
CA ARG A 62 10.09 -24.68 -11.68
C ARG A 62 9.62 -25.19 -13.05
N PRO A 63 9.36 -26.50 -13.21
CA PRO A 63 8.81 -27.04 -14.44
C PRO A 63 7.48 -26.37 -14.80
N PHE A 64 7.32 -25.99 -16.07
CA PHE A 64 6.05 -25.50 -16.60
C PHE A 64 5.25 -26.63 -17.27
N LYS A 65 3.95 -26.42 -17.47
CA LYS A 65 3.08 -27.40 -18.12
C LYS A 65 3.62 -27.78 -19.50
N GLY A 66 3.89 -29.08 -19.68
CA GLY A 66 4.44 -29.63 -20.92
C GLY A 66 5.96 -29.86 -20.90
N GLN A 67 6.66 -29.41 -19.86
CA GLN A 67 8.09 -29.70 -19.68
C GLN A 67 8.30 -31.04 -18.94
N PRO A 68 9.49 -31.66 -19.11
CA PRO A 68 9.92 -32.76 -18.24
C PRO A 68 9.81 -32.37 -16.77
N GLY A 69 9.33 -33.28 -15.91
CA GLY A 69 9.14 -33.00 -14.47
C GLY A 69 7.83 -32.30 -14.11
N TRP A 70 7.02 -31.85 -15.08
CA TRP A 70 5.73 -31.22 -14.79
C TRP A 70 4.75 -32.12 -14.00
N ALA A 71 4.67 -33.41 -14.35
CA ALA A 71 3.77 -34.34 -13.67
C ALA A 71 4.15 -34.49 -12.19
N GLU A 72 5.45 -34.67 -11.90
CA GLU A 72 5.96 -34.75 -10.53
C GLU A 72 5.78 -33.43 -9.76
N TYR A 73 6.03 -32.29 -10.41
CA TYR A 73 5.80 -30.98 -9.83
C TYR A 73 4.34 -30.79 -9.42
N LYS A 74 3.41 -31.16 -10.31
CA LYS A 74 1.97 -31.07 -10.05
C LYS A 74 1.55 -31.95 -8.88
N GLU A 75 1.97 -33.22 -8.85
CA GLU A 75 1.67 -34.15 -7.74
C GLU A 75 2.24 -33.63 -6.41
N TRP A 76 3.45 -33.09 -6.43
CA TRP A 76 4.04 -32.48 -5.25
C TRP A 76 3.23 -31.26 -4.78
N CYS A 77 2.82 -30.37 -5.68
CA CYS A 77 2.00 -29.21 -5.32
C CYS A 77 0.67 -29.60 -4.65
N GLU A 78 0.04 -30.68 -5.11
CA GLU A 78 -1.18 -31.23 -4.52
C GLU A 78 -0.91 -31.83 -3.12
N ALA A 79 0.18 -32.58 -2.97
CA ALA A 79 0.51 -33.25 -1.71
C ALA A 79 1.05 -32.30 -0.62
N SER A 80 1.85 -31.29 -0.99
CA SER A 80 2.48 -30.35 -0.06
C SER A 80 1.56 -29.21 0.37
N GLY A 81 0.42 -29.05 -0.32
CA GLY A 81 -0.47 -27.91 -0.16
C GLY A 81 0.07 -26.61 -0.79
N PHE A 82 1.15 -26.68 -1.58
CA PHE A 82 1.79 -25.51 -2.19
C PHE A 82 0.80 -24.62 -2.95
N SER A 83 -0.09 -25.21 -3.74
CA SER A 83 -1.10 -24.45 -4.50
C SER A 83 -2.08 -23.69 -3.59
N SER A 84 -2.40 -24.23 -2.41
CA SER A 84 -3.25 -23.56 -1.42
C SER A 84 -2.54 -22.36 -0.80
N VAL A 85 -1.25 -22.50 -0.49
CA VAL A 85 -0.42 -21.42 0.05
C VAL A 85 -0.24 -20.30 -0.98
N MET A 86 0.03 -20.63 -2.24
CA MET A 86 0.11 -19.64 -3.33
C MET A 86 -1.20 -18.88 -3.50
N LYS A 87 -2.34 -19.58 -3.45
CA LYS A 87 -3.66 -18.92 -3.53
C LYS A 87 -3.89 -17.96 -2.36
N GLN A 88 -3.57 -18.38 -1.15
CA GLN A 88 -3.70 -17.51 0.03
C GLN A 88 -2.78 -16.30 -0.06
N TRP A 89 -1.56 -16.47 -0.58
CA TRP A 89 -0.67 -15.35 -0.85
C TRP A 89 -1.28 -14.36 -1.87
N ASP A 90 -1.84 -14.84 -2.98
CA ASP A 90 -2.54 -13.99 -3.95
C ASP A 90 -3.70 -13.22 -3.29
N ASP A 91 -4.49 -13.88 -2.44
CA ASP A 91 -5.59 -13.26 -1.71
C ASP A 91 -5.11 -12.17 -0.73
N MET A 92 -3.98 -12.39 -0.05
CA MET A 92 -3.39 -11.41 0.86
C MET A 92 -2.75 -10.23 0.12
N ALA A 93 -2.02 -10.49 -0.97
CA ALA A 93 -1.47 -9.44 -1.83
C ALA A 93 -2.57 -8.57 -2.43
N LYS A 94 -3.70 -9.18 -2.81
CA LYS A 94 -4.89 -8.45 -3.24
C LYS A 94 -5.47 -7.60 -2.13
N ALA A 95 -5.61 -8.13 -0.91
CA ALA A 95 -6.14 -7.37 0.22
C ALA A 95 -5.26 -6.16 0.58
N GLU A 96 -3.93 -6.34 0.56
CA GLU A 96 -2.98 -5.23 0.74
C GLU A 96 -3.11 -4.20 -0.37
N GLY A 97 -3.14 -4.65 -1.64
CA GLY A 97 -3.34 -3.78 -2.79
C GLY A 97 -4.65 -2.98 -2.71
N ASP A 98 -5.76 -3.64 -2.40
CA ASP A 98 -7.07 -2.98 -2.25
C ASP A 98 -7.06 -1.95 -1.11
N ALA A 99 -6.43 -2.26 0.03
CA ALA A 99 -6.27 -1.32 1.14
C ALA A 99 -5.38 -0.12 0.76
N HIS A 100 -4.29 -0.37 0.03
CA HIS A 100 -3.41 0.67 -0.47
C HIS A 100 -4.14 1.60 -1.46
N VAL A 101 -4.86 1.04 -2.44
CA VAL A 101 -5.69 1.80 -3.39
C VAL A 101 -6.75 2.64 -2.67
N ALA A 102 -7.40 2.07 -1.65
CA ALA A 102 -8.41 2.78 -0.87
C ALA A 102 -7.82 4.00 -0.15
N LEU A 103 -6.64 3.84 0.46
CA LEU A 103 -5.94 4.89 1.17
C LEU A 103 -5.54 6.04 0.24
N LEU A 104 -4.96 5.74 -0.93
CA LEU A 104 -4.57 6.77 -1.92
C LEU A 104 -5.75 7.63 -2.40
N LYS A 105 -6.98 7.09 -2.40
CA LYS A 105 -8.21 7.79 -2.82
C LYS A 105 -8.78 8.74 -1.76
N ILE A 106 -8.42 8.58 -0.48
CA ILE A 106 -8.89 9.44 0.62
C ILE A 106 -8.05 10.72 0.63
N PRO A 107 -8.61 11.93 0.73
CA PRO A 107 -7.82 13.16 0.84
C PRO A 107 -6.78 13.09 1.96
N ALA A 108 -5.56 13.56 1.71
CA ALA A 108 -4.51 13.59 2.72
C ALA A 108 -4.86 14.61 3.82
N PRO A 109 -5.02 14.23 5.10
CA PRO A 109 -5.40 15.21 6.12
C PRO A 109 -4.33 16.30 6.35
N ASP A 110 -3.05 15.97 6.13
CA ASP A 110 -1.92 16.83 6.43
C ASP A 110 -0.71 16.56 5.49
N MET A 111 0.35 17.35 5.68
CA MET A 111 1.59 17.25 4.90
C MET A 111 2.29 15.88 5.03
N PRO A 112 2.40 15.25 6.22
CA PRO A 112 2.91 13.88 6.35
C PRO A 112 2.13 12.86 5.52
N ALA A 113 0.79 12.90 5.54
CA ALA A 113 -0.03 12.00 4.73
C ALA A 113 0.18 12.22 3.23
N LEU A 114 0.27 13.49 2.79
CA LEU A 114 0.59 13.81 1.40
C LEU A 114 1.96 13.27 0.99
N ARG A 115 2.98 13.45 1.84
CA ARG A 115 4.32 12.92 1.59
C ARG A 115 4.29 11.40 1.42
N TRP A 116 3.61 10.70 2.33
CA TRP A 116 3.46 9.26 2.26
C TRP A 116 2.82 8.85 0.93
N LYS A 117 1.73 9.50 0.50
CA LYS A 117 1.10 9.20 -0.80
C LYS A 117 2.07 9.33 -1.96
N LEU A 118 2.85 10.41 -1.98
CA LEU A 118 3.81 10.66 -3.06
C LEU A 118 4.83 9.54 -3.14
N GLU A 119 5.42 9.18 -2.00
CA GLU A 119 6.36 8.06 -1.88
C GLU A 119 5.76 6.73 -2.35
N GLN A 120 4.45 6.54 -2.24
CA GLN A 120 3.77 5.33 -2.74
C GLN A 120 3.36 5.39 -4.22
N THR A 121 3.40 6.56 -4.86
CA THR A 121 3.01 6.74 -6.26
C THR A 121 4.18 6.84 -7.22
N PHE A 122 5.41 6.78 -6.74
CA PHE A 122 6.58 6.66 -7.61
C PHE A 122 6.88 5.18 -7.87
N ASP A 123 7.11 4.84 -9.13
CA ASP A 123 7.76 3.58 -9.50
C ASP A 123 9.25 3.64 -9.15
N ASP A 124 9.94 2.49 -9.22
CA ASP A 124 11.37 2.34 -8.88
C ASP A 124 12.30 3.21 -9.74
N ASP A 125 11.83 3.72 -10.89
CA ASP A 125 12.54 4.64 -11.77
C ASP A 125 12.29 6.13 -11.45
N GLY A 126 11.46 6.41 -10.43
CA GLY A 126 11.10 7.77 -10.02
C GLY A 126 10.03 8.42 -10.90
N GLU A 127 9.39 7.69 -11.81
CA GLU A 127 8.21 8.16 -12.53
C GLU A 127 6.94 7.97 -11.68
N ILE A 128 5.96 8.88 -11.80
CA ILE A 128 4.70 8.71 -11.07
C ILE A 128 3.88 7.63 -11.78
N ALA A 129 3.73 6.49 -11.11
CA ALA A 129 2.90 5.35 -11.48
C ALA A 129 1.41 5.68 -11.31
N LEU A 130 0.88 6.62 -12.10
CA LEU A 130 -0.53 6.98 -12.06
C LEU A 130 -1.35 6.01 -12.92
N TRP A 131 -1.56 4.80 -12.40
CA TRP A 131 -2.47 3.81 -12.98
C TRP A 131 -3.97 4.17 -12.75
N SER A 132 -4.26 5.29 -12.09
CA SER A 132 -5.62 5.74 -11.77
C SER A 132 -5.76 7.26 -11.79
N GLU A 133 -6.57 7.78 -12.73
CA GLU A 133 -6.91 9.20 -12.85
C GLU A 133 -7.50 9.76 -11.55
N LYS A 134 -8.35 8.98 -10.87
CA LYS A 134 -8.95 9.40 -9.60
C LYS A 134 -7.89 9.68 -8.53
N ILE A 135 -6.86 8.84 -8.43
CA ILE A 135 -5.78 9.03 -7.45
C ILE A 135 -4.94 10.25 -7.83
N ALA A 136 -4.64 10.42 -9.12
CA ALA A 136 -3.92 11.59 -9.62
C ALA A 136 -4.65 12.90 -9.26
N LEU A 137 -5.96 12.94 -9.47
CA LEU A 137 -6.79 14.09 -9.12
C LEU A 137 -6.83 14.34 -7.61
N THR A 138 -6.99 13.30 -6.78
CA THR A 138 -6.93 13.44 -5.32
C THR A 138 -5.59 14.01 -4.87
N ILE A 139 -4.46 13.49 -5.38
CA ILE A 139 -3.12 13.97 -5.02
C ILE A 139 -2.95 15.43 -5.46
N ARG A 140 -3.38 15.79 -6.68
CA ARG A 140 -3.36 17.18 -7.15
C ARG A 140 -4.17 18.11 -6.24
N SER A 141 -5.38 17.71 -5.84
CA SER A 141 -6.20 18.49 -4.91
C SER A 141 -5.55 18.61 -3.53
N ASP A 142 -4.91 17.56 -3.04
CA ASP A 142 -4.15 17.59 -1.78
C ASP A 142 -2.96 18.55 -1.87
N PHE A 143 -2.24 18.58 -2.99
CA PHE A 143 -1.19 19.58 -3.26
C PHE A 143 -1.73 21.00 -3.18
N GLN A 144 -2.82 21.30 -3.88
CA GLN A 144 -3.42 22.65 -3.89
C GLN A 144 -3.85 23.07 -2.48
N ARG A 145 -4.50 22.17 -1.76
CA ARG A 145 -5.01 22.44 -0.41
C ARG A 145 -3.90 22.58 0.64
N LEU A 146 -2.90 21.70 0.63
CA LEU A 146 -1.91 21.61 1.72
C LEU A 146 -0.64 22.42 1.47
N LEU A 147 -0.20 22.56 0.22
CA LEU A 147 1.03 23.29 -0.11
C LEU A 147 0.79 24.72 -0.55
N ILE A 148 -0.31 24.98 -1.26
CA ILE A 148 -0.62 26.31 -1.82
C ILE A 148 -1.63 27.06 -0.92
N GLY A 149 -2.46 26.33 -0.16
CA GLY A 149 -3.51 26.90 0.68
C GLY A 149 -4.77 27.28 -0.08
N GLU A 150 -4.95 26.77 -1.31
CA GLU A 150 -6.17 26.94 -2.09
C GLU A 150 -7.20 25.88 -1.69
N SER A 151 -8.33 26.30 -1.09
CA SER A 151 -9.48 25.41 -0.94
C SER A 151 -10.10 25.19 -2.31
N VAL A 152 -10.05 23.96 -2.82
CA VAL A 152 -10.79 23.58 -4.04
C VAL A 152 -12.28 23.58 -3.66
N ALA A 153 -13.03 24.55 -4.21
CA ALA A 153 -14.48 24.70 -4.03
C ALA A 153 -15.27 23.67 -4.85
#